data_AF-A0A972JSU2-F1
#
_entry.id   AF-A0A972JSU2-F1
#
_cell.length_a   1.000
_cell.length_b   1.000
_cell.length_c   1.000
_cell.angle_alpha   90.00
_cell.angle_beta   90.00
_cell.angle_gamma   90.00
#
_symmetry.space_group_name_H-M   'P 1'
#
loop_
_entity.id
_entity.type
_entity.pdbx_description
1 polymer ?
#
loop_
_entity_poly.entity_id
_entity_poly.type
_entity_poly.pdbx_seq_one_letter_code
_entity_poly.pdbx_strand_id
1 'polypeptide(L)'
;MTIPRHPDNQYRQYGANEITRIRVIRTLRDAGYSIMAILRLMQHINEHGTDIDVWHILNTPDPQEEVFSASDQYMTTLAAQEQRALDIIELIETQMSQP
;
A
#
# COMPACT_ATOMS: atom_id res chain seq x y z
N MET A 1 -7.44 -19.05 2.77
CA MET A 1 -6.31 -19.73 3.43
C MET A 1 -6.72 -20.12 4.83
N THR A 2 -6.46 -21.36 5.24
CA THR A 2 -6.79 -21.86 6.58
C THR A 2 -5.50 -21.98 7.39
N ILE A 3 -5.40 -21.24 8.50
CA ILE A 3 -4.24 -21.32 9.40
C ILE A 3 -4.39 -22.59 10.25
N PRO A 4 -3.39 -23.48 10.30
CA PRO A 4 -3.45 -24.68 11.14
C PRO A 4 -3.73 -24.30 12.60
N ARG A 5 -4.55 -25.11 13.26
CA ARG A 5 -4.84 -24.96 14.69
C ARG A 5 -4.32 -26.17 15.43
N HIS A 6 -3.72 -25.93 16.60
CA HIS A 6 -3.27 -27.01 17.46
C HIS A 6 -4.47 -27.89 17.84
N PRO A 7 -4.39 -29.22 17.71
CA PRO A 7 -5.52 -30.12 17.94
C PRO A 7 -6.07 -30.01 19.38
N ASP A 8 -5.17 -29.91 20.36
CA ASP A 8 -5.57 -29.97 21.78
C ASP A 8 -6.11 -28.65 22.36
N ASN A 9 -5.59 -27.50 21.93
CA ASN A 9 -5.96 -26.20 22.52
C ASN A 9 -6.53 -25.19 21.51
N GLN A 10 -6.65 -25.58 20.24
CA GLN A 10 -7.28 -24.80 19.16
C GLN A 10 -6.63 -23.44 18.85
N TYR A 11 -5.45 -23.14 19.41
CA TYR A 11 -4.68 -21.95 19.06
C TYR A 11 -4.12 -22.05 17.64
N ARG A 12 -4.06 -20.91 16.95
CA ARG A 12 -3.45 -20.79 15.62
C ARG A 12 -1.94 -21.05 15.71
N GLN A 13 -1.46 -21.92 14.83
CA GLN A 13 -0.03 -22.19 14.66
C GLN A 13 0.48 -21.36 13.48
N TYR A 14 1.34 -20.39 13.79
CA TYR A 14 1.95 -19.51 12.79
C TYR A 14 3.34 -20.03 12.44
N GLY A 15 3.59 -20.27 11.16
CA GLY A 15 4.87 -20.68 10.61
C GLY A 15 5.60 -19.55 9.88
N ALA A 16 6.67 -19.90 9.18
CA ALA A 16 7.48 -18.95 8.43
C ALA A 16 6.68 -18.16 7.38
N ASN A 17 5.67 -18.79 6.78
CA ASN A 17 4.82 -18.17 5.76
C ASN A 17 3.98 -17.03 6.35
N GLU A 18 3.32 -17.25 7.49
CA GLU A 18 2.52 -16.24 8.16
C GLU A 18 3.39 -15.09 8.69
N ILE A 19 4.57 -15.39 9.23
CA ILE A 19 5.54 -14.36 9.66
C ILE A 19 6.01 -13.52 8.48
N THR A 20 6.33 -14.14 7.35
CA THR A 20 6.74 -13.43 6.12
C THR A 20 5.62 -12.50 5.65
N ARG A 21 4.38 -12.98 5.65
CA ARG A 21 3.21 -12.17 5.26
C ARG A 21 3.01 -10.97 6.19
N ILE A 22 3.14 -11.15 7.50
CA ILE A 22 3.06 -10.05 8.47
C ILE A 22 4.17 -9.03 8.23
N ARG A 23 5.39 -9.47 7.88
CA ARG A 23 6.49 -8.55 7.53
C ARG A 23 6.15 -7.71 6.31
N VAL A 24 5.62 -8.31 5.24
CA VAL A 24 5.19 -7.56 4.05
C VAL A 24 4.11 -6.54 4.40
N ILE A 25 3.08 -6.96 5.14
CA ILE A 25 2.01 -6.05 5.60
C ILE A 25 2.59 -4.90 6.41
N ARG A 26 3.48 -5.18 7.36
CA ARG A 26 4.14 -4.16 8.18
C ARG A 26 4.93 -3.18 7.34
N THR A 27 5.79 -3.67 6.45
CA THR A 27 6.61 -2.82 5.56
C THR A 27 5.74 -1.89 4.71
N LEU A 28 4.63 -2.39 4.16
CA LEU A 28 3.73 -1.56 3.34
C LEU A 28 2.96 -0.54 4.17
N ARG A 29 2.54 -0.89 5.40
CA ARG A 29 1.92 0.07 6.32
C ARG A 29 2.90 1.17 6.72
N ASP A 30 4.13 0.81 7.03
CA ASP A 30 5.20 1.75 7.37
C ASP A 30 5.55 2.65 6.17
N ALA A 31 5.40 2.14 4.94
CA ALA A 31 5.55 2.89 3.70
C ALA A 31 4.35 3.79 3.33
N GLY A 32 3.28 3.83 4.14
CA GLY A 32 2.15 4.76 3.94
C GLY A 32 0.98 4.22 3.11
N TYR A 33 1.01 2.95 2.70
CA TYR A 33 -0.09 2.34 1.96
C TYR A 33 -1.32 2.10 2.83
N SER A 34 -2.49 2.26 2.21
CA SER A 34 -3.78 2.00 2.86
C SER A 34 -3.94 0.51 3.19
N ILE A 35 -4.85 0.19 4.11
CA ILE A 35 -5.21 -1.22 4.37
C ILE A 35 -5.83 -1.86 3.12
N MET A 36 -6.55 -1.09 2.30
CA MET A 36 -7.23 -1.61 1.11
C MET A 36 -6.25 -1.98 0.00
N ALA A 37 -5.25 -1.12 -0.26
CA ALA A 37 -4.15 -1.43 -1.18
C ALA A 37 -3.39 -2.69 -0.77
N ILE A 38 -3.11 -2.83 0.52
CA ILE A 38 -2.45 -4.04 1.04
C ILE A 38 -3.36 -5.26 0.93
N LEU A 39 -4.66 -5.12 1.19
CA LEU A 39 -5.62 -6.21 1.03
C LEU A 39 -5.69 -6.69 -0.42
N ARG A 40 -5.79 -5.78 -1.40
CA ARG A 40 -5.76 -6.09 -2.84
C ARG A 40 -4.53 -6.90 -3.20
N LEU A 41 -3.33 -6.41 -2.81
CA LEU A 41 -2.09 -7.13 -3.07
C LEU A 41 -2.11 -8.55 -2.45
N MET A 42 -2.58 -8.65 -1.22
CA MET A 42 -2.63 -9.92 -0.49
C MET A 42 -3.62 -10.92 -1.10
N GLN A 43 -4.72 -10.44 -1.71
CA GLN A 43 -5.69 -11.25 -2.44
C GLN A 43 -5.09 -11.72 -3.77
N HIS A 44 -4.49 -10.81 -4.55
CA HIS A 44 -3.81 -11.16 -5.79
C HIS A 44 -2.72 -12.22 -5.57
N ILE A 45 -1.90 -12.09 -4.53
CA ILE A 45 -0.89 -13.10 -4.19
C ILE A 45 -1.52 -14.46 -3.89
N ASN A 46 -2.67 -14.49 -3.22
CA ASN A 46 -3.35 -15.74 -2.88
C ASN A 46 -3.94 -16.43 -4.12
N GLU A 47 -4.40 -15.65 -5.10
CA GLU A 47 -5.07 -16.15 -6.29
C GLU A 47 -4.09 -16.51 -7.41
N HIS A 48 -3.04 -15.70 -7.60
CA HIS A 48 -2.15 -15.75 -8.75
C HIS A 48 -0.70 -16.12 -8.39
N GLY A 49 -0.37 -16.23 -7.10
CA GLY A 49 1.00 -16.44 -6.63
C GLY A 49 1.83 -15.15 -6.61
N THR A 50 3.15 -15.27 -6.60
CA THR A 50 4.07 -14.12 -6.45
C THR A 50 4.54 -13.51 -7.76
N ASP A 51 4.19 -14.11 -8.90
CA ASP A 51 4.50 -13.58 -10.23
C ASP A 51 3.44 -12.57 -10.65
N ILE A 52 3.46 -11.41 -9.98
CA ILE A 52 2.48 -10.34 -10.14
C ILE A 52 3.17 -8.98 -10.18
N ASP A 53 2.54 -8.02 -10.87
CA ASP A 53 2.97 -6.62 -10.82
C ASP A 53 2.49 -5.96 -9.52
N VAL A 54 3.34 -6.03 -8.51
CA VAL A 54 3.11 -5.45 -7.17
C VAL A 54 2.83 -3.94 -7.26
N TRP A 55 3.54 -3.23 -8.12
CA TRP A 55 3.41 -1.77 -8.24
C TRP A 55 2.06 -1.38 -8.81
N HIS A 56 1.65 -2.07 -9.87
CA HIS A 56 0.35 -1.84 -10.48
C HIS A 56 -0.79 -2.10 -9.49
N ILE A 57 -0.76 -3.23 -8.79
CA ILE A 57 -1.83 -3.63 -7.85
C ILE A 57 -1.94 -2.67 -6.66
N LEU A 58 -0.81 -2.22 -6.12
CA LEU A 58 -0.81 -1.30 -4.97
C LEU A 58 -1.35 0.10 -5.30
N ASN A 59 -1.23 0.54 -6.54
CA ASN A 59 -1.60 1.90 -6.96
C ASN A 59 -2.85 1.96 -7.85
N THR A 60 -3.50 0.84 -8.10
CA THR A 60 -4.70 0.77 -8.94
C THR A 60 -5.85 0.20 -8.09
N PRO A 61 -6.72 1.06 -7.54
CA PRO A 61 -7.95 0.62 -6.89
C PRO A 61 -8.83 -0.16 -7.87
N ASP A 62 -9.60 -1.12 -7.36
CA ASP A 62 -10.62 -1.80 -8.18
C ASP A 62 -11.71 -0.79 -8.55
N PRO A 63 -12.22 -0.77 -9.80
CA PRO A 63 -13.34 0.08 -10.19
C PRO A 63 -14.59 -0.05 -9.31
N GLN A 64 -14.77 -1.18 -8.61
CA GLN A 64 -15.89 -1.43 -7.69
C GLN A 64 -15.64 -0.94 -6.25
N GLU A 65 -14.44 -0.46 -5.93
CA GLU A 65 -14.17 0.13 -4.63
C GLU A 65 -14.80 1.52 -4.50
N GLU A 66 -15.86 1.62 -3.71
CA GLU A 66 -16.55 2.90 -3.46
C GLU A 66 -15.79 3.84 -2.52
N VAL A 67 -14.81 3.33 -1.76
CA VAL A 67 -14.01 4.10 -0.81
C VAL A 67 -12.53 3.90 -1.09
N PHE A 68 -11.90 4.93 -1.66
CA PHE A 68 -10.45 4.99 -1.86
C PHE A 68 -9.89 6.31 -1.35
N SER A 69 -8.61 6.30 -0.99
CA SER A 69 -7.87 7.41 -0.41
C SER A 69 -6.61 7.71 -1.20
N ALA A 70 -5.94 8.83 -0.89
CA ALA A 70 -4.58 9.13 -1.37
C ALA A 70 -3.60 7.95 -1.17
N SER A 71 -3.75 7.21 -0.06
CA SER A 71 -2.92 6.05 0.27
C SER A 71 -3.22 4.80 -0.55
N ASP A 72 -4.29 4.80 -1.36
CA ASP A 72 -4.60 3.73 -2.34
C ASP A 72 -3.90 3.93 -3.68
N GLN A 73 -3.34 5.13 -3.89
CA GLN A 73 -2.49 5.49 -5.02
C GLN A 73 -1.27 6.23 -4.50
N TYR A 74 -0.63 5.69 -3.45
CA TYR A 74 0.29 6.44 -2.60
C TYR A 74 1.45 7.07 -3.39
N MET A 75 2.06 6.32 -4.31
CA MET A 75 3.18 6.83 -5.11
C MET A 75 2.73 7.93 -6.07
N THR A 76 1.61 7.72 -6.77
CA THR A 76 1.02 8.72 -7.67
C THR A 76 0.66 9.99 -6.92
N THR A 77 0.08 9.83 -5.73
CA THR A 77 -0.28 10.97 -4.89
C THR A 77 0.96 11.70 -4.40
N LEU A 78 2.00 10.99 -3.94
CA LEU A 78 3.23 11.59 -3.47
C LEU A 78 3.92 12.40 -4.56
N ALA A 79 4.05 11.83 -5.77
CA ALA A 79 4.61 12.54 -6.93
C ALA A 79 3.80 13.81 -7.28
N ALA A 80 2.48 13.72 -7.24
CA ALA A 80 1.62 14.88 -7.49
C ALA A 80 1.74 15.95 -6.38
N GLN A 81 1.93 15.55 -5.12
CA GLN A 81 2.17 16.50 -4.03
C GLN A 81 3.56 17.14 -4.11
N GLU A 82 4.57 16.37 -4.49
CA GLU A 82 5.93 16.88 -4.70
C GLU A 82 5.94 17.96 -5.78
N GLN A 83 5.33 17.68 -6.95
CA GLN A 83 5.23 18.67 -8.01
C GLN A 83 4.48 19.93 -7.54
N ARG A 84 3.34 19.77 -6.86
CA ARG A 84 2.61 20.91 -6.28
C ARG A 84 3.45 21.72 -5.31
N ALA A 85 4.27 21.07 -4.48
CA ALA A 85 5.15 21.77 -3.55
C ALA A 85 6.23 22.57 -4.29
N LEU A 86 6.81 22.01 -5.35
CA LEU A 86 7.77 22.71 -6.21
C LEU A 86 7.15 23.93 -6.87
N ASP A 87 5.94 23.80 -7.43
CA ASP A 87 5.24 24.92 -8.07
C ASP A 87 4.96 26.06 -7.07
N ILE A 88 4.62 25.73 -5.81
CA ILE A 88 4.42 26.72 -4.73
C ILE A 88 5.72 27.42 -4.37
N ILE A 89 6.84 26.68 -4.28
CA ILE A 89 8.16 27.25 -4.00
C ILE A 89 8.52 28.26 -5.10
N GLU A 90 8.39 27.87 -6.37
CA GLU A 90 8.67 28.74 -7.51
C GLU A 90 7.83 30.03 -7.48
N LEU A 91 6.53 29.91 -7.15
CA LEU A 91 5.64 31.06 -7.02
C LEU A 91 6.11 32.03 -5.92
N ILE A 92 6.49 31.50 -4.75
CA ILE A 92 6.96 32.32 -3.63
C ILE A 92 8.27 33.01 -3.97
N GLU A 93 9.23 32.29 -4.57
CA GLU A 93 10.52 32.85 -5.00
C GLU A 93 10.34 33.97 -6.05
N THR A 94 9.40 33.77 -6.98
CA THR A 94 9.05 34.79 -7.98
C THR A 94 8.47 36.04 -7.31
N GLN A 95 7.58 35.89 -6.32
CA GLN A 95 6.99 37.02 -5.61
C GLN A 95 7.99 37.75 -4.72
N MET A 96 8.91 37.04 -4.08
CA MET A 96 9.97 37.63 -3.25
C MET A 96 11.04 38.38 -4.07
N SER A 97 11.16 38.05 -5.36
CA SER A 97 12.12 38.67 -6.28
C SER A 97 11.56 39.89 -7.03
N GLN A 98 10.28 40.23 -6.82
CA GLN A 98 9.70 41.48 -7.33
C GLN A 98 9.93 42.63 -6.34
N PRO A 99 10.42 43.80 -6.79
CA PRO A 99 10.71 44.96 -5.95
C PRO A 99 9.48 45.70 -5.43
#